data_AF-A0AAJ7SKI2-F1
#
_entry.id   AF-A0AAJ7SKI2-F1
#
_cell.length_a   1.000
_cell.length_b   1.000
_cell.length_c   1.000
_cell.angle_alpha   90.00
_cell.angle_beta   90.00
_cell.angle_gamma   90.00
#
_symmetry.space_group_name_H-M   'P 1'
#
loop_
_entity.id
_entity.type
_entity.pdbx_description
1 polymer ?
#
loop_
_entity_poly.entity_id
_entity_poly.type
_entity_poly.pdbx_seq_one_letter_code
_entity_poly.pdbx_strand_id
1 'polypeptide(L)'
;LKAESGKHASAHWQSGRHHQAELEAAVRHAHAQPNQGGHPPPVHARGPPHATSAGGDKTSSVPAGPPHRGGHRWLLRHSCYPNGHFVRSLGECGDKETETEVLLLEHDVPHQPFSQAVLACLPPPTFSITAEDQAGREDLRALSICSVDPPGCTDIDDALHCKPLDNGNTEVGVHIADVSYFIRPGNALDEEASLRGTTVYLCEKRIDMVPELLSSNLCSLRSNVDRLAFSCIWEMTPKAEIVSTRFYQEHHQFQ
;
A
#
# COMPACT_ATOMS: atom_id res chain seq x y z
N LEU A 1 7.25 -41.67 -3.92
CA LEU A 1 7.39 -41.17 -5.30
C LEU A 1 8.16 -39.86 -5.22
N LYS A 2 9.28 -39.76 -5.93
CA LYS A 2 10.19 -38.59 -5.91
C LYS A 2 9.46 -37.33 -6.42
N ALA A 3 9.58 -36.24 -5.68
CA ALA A 3 9.44 -34.88 -6.21
C ALA A 3 10.61 -34.07 -5.66
N GLU A 4 11.40 -33.52 -6.59
CA GLU A 4 12.63 -32.78 -6.33
C GLU A 4 12.34 -31.36 -5.83
N SER A 5 13.29 -30.86 -5.05
CA SER A 5 13.33 -29.56 -4.39
C SER A 5 13.40 -28.39 -5.36
N GLY A 6 12.43 -27.48 -5.30
CA GLY A 6 12.52 -26.12 -5.84
C GLY A 6 12.99 -25.16 -4.76
N LYS A 7 14.16 -24.54 -4.96
CA LYS A 7 14.62 -23.40 -4.15
C LYS A 7 13.85 -22.15 -4.60
N HIS A 8 13.09 -21.51 -3.72
CA HIS A 8 12.61 -20.15 -3.93
C HIS A 8 13.38 -19.18 -3.05
N ALA A 9 13.98 -18.19 -3.71
CA ALA A 9 14.64 -17.05 -3.11
C ALA A 9 13.59 -16.10 -2.54
N SER A 10 13.74 -15.74 -1.26
CA SER A 10 13.04 -14.64 -0.63
C SER A 10 13.56 -13.32 -1.20
N ALA A 11 12.78 -12.65 -2.04
CA ALA A 11 12.99 -11.26 -2.41
C ALA A 11 12.39 -10.38 -1.30
N HIS A 12 13.26 -9.73 -0.53
CA HIS A 12 12.88 -8.69 0.42
C HIS A 12 12.21 -7.53 -0.32
N TRP A 13 10.92 -7.30 -0.06
CA TRP A 13 10.18 -6.13 -0.52
C TRP A 13 10.42 -4.96 0.45
N GLN A 14 11.45 -4.16 0.15
CA GLN A 14 11.69 -2.85 0.77
C GLN A 14 11.63 -1.77 -0.31
N SER A 15 10.43 -1.35 -0.71
CA SER A 15 10.28 -0.18 -1.61
C SER A 15 9.10 0.75 -1.29
N GLY A 16 8.12 0.33 -0.46
CA GLY A 16 6.92 1.15 -0.18
C GLY A 16 7.16 2.48 0.55
N ARG A 17 8.22 2.61 1.35
CA ARG A 17 8.51 3.85 2.10
C ARG A 17 9.25 4.92 1.29
N HIS A 18 9.81 4.57 0.14
CA HIS A 18 10.54 5.53 -0.69
C HIS A 18 9.62 6.31 -1.65
N HIS A 19 8.57 5.67 -2.18
CA HIS A 19 7.69 6.32 -3.16
C HIS A 19 6.79 7.43 -2.58
N GLN A 20 6.30 7.27 -1.34
CA GLN A 20 5.46 8.30 -0.72
C GLN A 20 6.28 9.54 -0.33
N ALA A 21 7.53 9.35 0.09
CA ALA A 21 8.48 10.44 0.32
C ALA A 21 8.90 11.14 -0.99
N GLU A 22 8.99 10.41 -2.11
CA GLU A 22 9.31 10.96 -3.43
C GLU A 22 8.18 11.82 -3.99
N LEU A 23 6.91 11.43 -3.79
CA LEU A 23 5.74 12.23 -4.17
C LEU A 23 5.59 13.51 -3.33
N GLU A 24 5.75 13.42 -2.00
CA GLU A 24 5.77 14.61 -1.14
C GLU A 24 6.96 15.53 -1.43
N ALA A 25 8.12 14.96 -1.77
CA ALA A 25 9.29 15.73 -2.19
C ALA A 25 9.09 16.41 -3.54
N ALA A 26 8.45 15.76 -4.51
CA ALA A 26 8.15 16.36 -5.82
C ALA A 26 7.19 17.57 -5.70
N VAL A 27 6.17 17.46 -4.84
CA VAL A 27 5.23 18.56 -4.55
C VAL A 27 5.94 19.73 -3.84
N ARG A 28 6.87 19.45 -2.92
CA ARG A 28 7.68 20.50 -2.26
C ARG A 28 8.72 21.11 -3.19
N HIS A 29 9.29 20.35 -4.12
CA HIS A 29 10.31 20.85 -5.05
C HIS A 29 9.72 21.78 -6.11
N ALA A 30 8.48 21.56 -6.55
CA ALA A 30 7.79 22.41 -7.50
C ALA A 30 7.49 23.82 -6.94
N HIS A 31 7.35 23.96 -5.62
CA HIS A 31 7.04 25.23 -4.96
C HIS A 31 8.24 26.07 -4.55
N ALA A 32 9.46 25.52 -4.59
CA ALA A 32 10.60 26.18 -3.98
C ALA A 32 11.91 25.92 -4.72
N GLN A 33 12.13 26.54 -5.90
CA GLN A 33 13.46 27.02 -6.31
C GLN A 33 13.39 28.13 -7.37
N PRO A 34 14.07 29.26 -7.13
CA PRO A 34 14.95 29.86 -8.12
C PRO A 34 16.40 29.47 -7.81
N ASN A 35 17.05 28.90 -8.84
CA ASN A 35 18.47 28.91 -9.18
C ASN A 35 19.49 29.21 -8.07
N GLN A 36 20.29 28.21 -7.67
CA GLN A 36 21.78 28.26 -7.70
C GLN A 36 22.42 26.96 -7.20
N GLY A 37 23.48 26.54 -7.90
CA GLY A 37 24.21 25.29 -7.70
C GLY A 37 25.20 25.27 -6.54
N GLY A 38 25.53 24.06 -6.10
CA GLY A 38 26.63 23.78 -5.17
C GLY A 38 26.66 22.31 -4.76
N HIS A 39 27.77 21.63 -5.08
CA HIS A 39 28.07 20.23 -4.71
C HIS A 39 28.06 19.98 -3.19
N PRO A 40 27.70 18.77 -2.71
CA PRO A 40 27.88 18.40 -1.30
C PRO A 40 29.27 17.76 -1.04
N PRO A 41 29.90 17.97 0.13
CA PRO A 41 31.12 17.27 0.52
C PRO A 41 30.84 15.97 1.32
N PRO A 42 31.84 15.06 1.42
CA PRO A 42 31.64 13.71 1.94
C PRO A 42 31.84 13.57 3.46
N VAL A 43 31.31 12.45 3.97
CA VAL A 43 31.19 12.04 5.37
C VAL A 43 32.51 11.44 5.87
N HIS A 44 33.05 11.94 6.99
CA HIS A 44 34.19 11.33 7.69
C HIS A 44 33.74 10.45 8.86
N ALA A 45 34.01 9.15 8.77
CA ALA A 45 33.92 8.21 9.88
C ALA A 45 35.11 8.38 10.85
N ARG A 46 34.83 8.56 12.14
CA ARG A 46 35.84 8.52 13.22
C ARG A 46 35.79 7.16 13.91
N GLY A 47 36.90 6.42 13.86
CA GLY A 47 37.14 5.25 14.69
C GLY A 47 37.53 5.64 16.14
N PRO A 48 37.48 4.69 17.09
CA PRO A 48 37.78 4.97 18.50
C PRO A 48 39.28 4.74 18.82
N PRO A 49 39.85 5.42 19.84
CA PRO A 49 41.20 5.14 20.30
C PRO A 49 41.25 4.11 21.45
N HIS A 50 42.41 3.46 21.53
CA HIS A 50 42.81 2.40 22.44
C HIS A 50 43.35 2.89 23.82
N ALA A 51 43.17 2.00 24.81
CA ALA A 51 44.11 1.51 25.85
C ALA A 51 44.52 2.34 27.09
N THR A 52 44.42 1.69 28.26
CA THR A 52 45.51 1.39 29.26
C THR A 52 44.93 0.55 30.43
N SER A 53 45.38 -0.70 30.66
CA SER A 53 46.27 -1.24 31.75
C SER A 53 45.79 -0.96 33.21
N ALA A 54 45.81 -1.84 34.22
CA ALA A 54 46.60 -3.04 34.54
C ALA A 54 45.98 -3.81 35.74
N GLY A 55 46.49 -5.01 36.04
CA GLY A 55 46.39 -5.66 37.36
C GLY A 55 45.84 -7.08 37.34
N GLY A 56 46.70 -8.09 37.57
CA GLY A 56 46.32 -9.50 37.54
C GLY A 56 46.37 -10.19 38.90
N ASP A 57 45.79 -11.39 38.98
CA ASP A 57 46.30 -12.48 39.80
C ASP A 57 45.85 -13.85 39.26
N LYS A 58 46.65 -14.88 39.54
CA LYS A 58 46.66 -16.22 38.93
C LYS A 58 45.66 -17.17 39.59
N THR A 59 45.13 -18.15 38.85
CA THR A 59 45.18 -19.60 39.18
C THR A 59 44.31 -20.48 38.26
N SER A 60 44.86 -21.65 37.93
CA SER A 60 44.23 -22.89 37.43
C SER A 60 43.92 -23.03 35.93
N SER A 61 44.48 -24.11 35.40
CA SER A 61 44.63 -24.51 34.01
C SER A 61 43.53 -25.46 33.54
N VAL A 62 42.85 -25.12 32.45
CA VAL A 62 42.13 -26.06 31.57
C VAL A 62 42.41 -25.62 30.13
N PRO A 63 42.90 -26.47 29.21
CA PRO A 63 43.16 -26.02 27.85
C PRO A 63 41.84 -25.90 27.09
N ALA A 64 41.50 -24.66 26.73
CA ALA A 64 40.43 -24.32 25.80
C ALA A 64 40.89 -24.63 24.36
N GLY A 65 40.11 -25.44 23.65
CA GLY A 65 40.21 -25.57 22.19
C GLY A 65 39.86 -24.25 21.48
N PRO A 66 40.22 -24.10 20.20
CA PRO A 66 40.20 -22.80 19.52
C PRO A 66 38.75 -22.25 19.40
N PRO A 67 38.57 -20.93 19.43
CA PRO A 67 37.26 -20.31 19.27
C PRO A 67 36.92 -20.29 17.79
N HIS A 68 36.13 -21.26 17.33
CA HIS A 68 35.49 -21.16 16.03
C HIS A 68 34.31 -20.19 16.10
N ARG A 69 34.40 -19.19 15.22
CA ARG A 69 33.50 -18.05 15.04
C ARG A 69 32.05 -18.47 14.82
N GLY A 70 31.16 -17.55 15.17
CA GLY A 70 29.71 -17.61 15.06
C GLY A 70 29.19 -18.40 13.86
N GLY A 71 28.44 -19.44 14.17
CA GLY A 71 27.61 -20.22 13.26
C GLY A 71 26.68 -21.02 14.13
N HIS A 72 25.37 -20.76 14.03
CA HIS A 72 24.34 -21.42 14.81
C HIS A 72 24.45 -22.94 14.60
N ARG A 73 24.97 -23.65 15.60
CA ARG A 73 25.17 -25.09 15.56
C ARG A 73 23.80 -25.75 15.75
N TRP A 74 23.29 -26.37 14.69
CA TRP A 74 22.17 -27.30 14.78
C TRP A 74 22.50 -28.38 15.81
N LEU A 75 21.90 -28.29 16.99
CA LEU A 75 21.99 -29.36 17.98
C LEU A 75 21.27 -30.57 17.37
N LEU A 76 22.01 -31.65 17.17
CA LEU A 76 21.49 -32.96 16.80
C LEU A 76 20.45 -33.37 17.85
N ARG A 77 19.17 -33.17 17.54
CA ARG A 77 18.06 -33.64 18.37
C ARG A 77 17.89 -35.13 18.09
N HIS A 78 17.49 -35.89 19.11
CA HIS A 78 17.29 -37.36 19.10
C HIS A 78 16.16 -37.85 18.15
N SER A 79 15.70 -37.04 17.20
CA SER A 79 14.60 -37.33 16.30
C SER A 79 14.89 -36.72 14.93
N CYS A 80 14.55 -37.46 13.87
CA CYS A 80 14.61 -36.97 12.49
C CYS A 80 13.48 -35.98 12.15
N TYR A 81 12.55 -35.72 13.07
CA TYR A 81 11.38 -34.87 12.86
C TYR A 81 11.30 -33.75 13.90
N PRO A 82 10.77 -32.56 13.53
CA PRO A 82 10.48 -31.50 14.48
C PRO A 82 9.36 -31.92 15.45
N ASN A 83 9.40 -31.37 16.67
CA ASN A 83 8.28 -31.47 17.61
C ASN A 83 7.30 -30.33 17.32
N GLY A 84 6.02 -30.65 17.15
CA GLY A 84 4.94 -29.68 16.98
C GLY A 84 3.85 -29.87 18.02
N HIS A 85 2.91 -28.94 18.06
CA HIS A 85 1.66 -29.08 18.81
C HIS A 85 0.51 -28.68 17.89
N PHE A 86 -0.67 -29.26 18.13
CA PHE A 86 -1.88 -28.95 17.38
C PHE A 86 -2.48 -27.62 17.87
N VAL A 87 -2.89 -26.76 16.95
CA VAL A 87 -3.49 -25.45 17.26
C VAL A 87 -4.99 -25.46 16.99
N ARG A 88 -5.41 -25.82 15.77
CA ARG A 88 -6.82 -25.89 15.36
C ARG A 88 -7.03 -26.77 14.14
N SER A 89 -8.26 -27.20 13.93
CA SER A 89 -8.71 -27.86 12.69
C SER A 89 -9.30 -26.81 11.74
N LEU A 90 -9.05 -26.97 10.44
CA LEU A 90 -9.61 -26.10 9.39
C LEU A 90 -10.91 -26.68 8.83
N GLY A 91 -10.93 -27.99 8.54
CA GLY A 91 -12.08 -28.69 7.97
C GLY A 91 -11.66 -29.97 7.26
N GLU A 92 -12.55 -30.47 6.41
CA GLU A 92 -12.31 -31.68 5.61
C GLU A 92 -11.52 -31.38 4.33
N CYS A 93 -10.71 -32.32 3.86
CA CYS A 93 -9.94 -32.18 2.63
C CYS A 93 -10.88 -32.17 1.41
N GLY A 94 -10.65 -31.24 0.48
CA GLY A 94 -11.49 -31.06 -0.71
C GLY A 94 -12.77 -30.24 -0.48
N ASP A 95 -13.05 -29.83 0.76
CA ASP A 95 -14.07 -28.82 1.05
C ASP A 95 -13.57 -27.43 0.60
N LYS A 96 -14.38 -26.71 -0.17
CA LYS A 96 -13.96 -25.50 -0.88
C LYS A 96 -13.53 -24.39 0.09
N GLU A 97 -14.31 -24.17 1.15
CA GLU A 97 -14.05 -23.16 2.17
C GLU A 97 -12.76 -23.48 2.93
N THR A 98 -12.56 -24.77 3.25
CA THR A 98 -11.33 -25.27 3.90
C THR A 98 -10.10 -25.06 3.02
N GLU A 99 -10.13 -25.48 1.75
CA GLU A 99 -9.01 -25.31 0.81
C GLU A 99 -8.70 -23.82 0.57
N THR A 100 -9.75 -22.98 0.53
CA THR A 100 -9.59 -21.53 0.41
C THR A 100 -8.89 -20.93 1.63
N GLU A 101 -9.24 -21.36 2.84
CA GLU A 101 -8.57 -20.89 4.06
C GLU A 101 -7.11 -21.38 4.13
N VAL A 102 -6.85 -22.64 3.76
CA VAL A 102 -5.49 -23.19 3.65
C VAL A 102 -4.63 -22.35 2.71
N LEU A 103 -5.15 -22.05 1.50
CA LEU A 103 -4.44 -21.24 0.51
C LEU A 103 -4.07 -19.86 1.05
N LEU A 104 -5.02 -19.20 1.73
CA LEU A 104 -4.80 -17.88 2.31
C LEU A 104 -3.77 -17.91 3.44
N LEU A 105 -3.78 -18.94 4.28
CA LEU A 105 -2.79 -19.10 5.37
C LEU A 105 -1.40 -19.43 4.83
N GLU A 106 -1.29 -20.30 3.82
CA GLU A 106 -0.02 -20.68 3.22
C GLU A 106 0.70 -19.49 2.57
N HIS A 107 -0.07 -18.55 2.01
CA HIS A 107 0.43 -17.36 1.35
C HIS A 107 0.43 -16.12 2.26
N ASP A 108 0.17 -16.29 3.55
CA ASP A 108 0.13 -15.22 4.56
C ASP A 108 -0.79 -14.05 4.17
N VAL A 109 -1.94 -14.35 3.54
CA VAL A 109 -2.95 -13.36 3.17
C VAL A 109 -3.86 -13.08 4.37
N PRO A 110 -3.81 -11.87 4.95
CA PRO A 110 -4.68 -11.50 6.07
C PRO A 110 -6.15 -11.48 5.61
N HIS A 111 -6.93 -12.42 6.14
CA HIS A 111 -8.36 -12.60 5.79
C HIS A 111 -9.27 -12.52 7.02
N GLN A 112 -8.76 -11.96 8.11
CA GLN A 112 -9.55 -11.72 9.33
C GLN A 112 -10.48 -10.52 9.13
N PRO A 113 -11.63 -10.49 9.84
CA PRO A 113 -12.47 -9.30 9.89
C PRO A 113 -11.70 -8.07 10.40
N PHE A 114 -12.10 -6.89 9.95
CA PHE A 114 -11.53 -5.63 10.44
C PHE A 114 -11.77 -5.47 11.94
N SER A 115 -10.74 -5.02 12.66
CA SER A 115 -10.84 -4.78 14.11
C SER A 115 -11.73 -3.58 14.44
N GLN A 116 -12.25 -3.53 15.67
CA GLN A 116 -13.06 -2.38 16.12
C GLN A 116 -12.30 -1.06 16.07
N ALA A 117 -10.98 -1.08 16.25
CA ALA A 117 -10.13 0.11 16.15
C ALA A 117 -10.10 0.64 14.71
N VAL A 118 -10.02 -0.24 13.72
CA VAL A 118 -10.11 0.12 12.29
C VAL A 118 -11.48 0.70 11.95
N LEU A 119 -12.55 0.03 12.39
CA LEU A 119 -13.93 0.48 12.13
C LEU A 119 -14.24 1.83 12.79
N ALA A 120 -13.62 2.15 13.93
CA ALA A 120 -13.77 3.44 14.60
C ALA A 120 -13.11 4.61 13.85
N CYS A 121 -12.20 4.35 12.90
CA CYS A 121 -11.63 5.37 12.03
C CYS A 121 -12.53 5.75 10.85
N LEU A 122 -13.62 4.99 10.61
CA LEU A 122 -14.52 5.25 9.51
C LEU A 122 -15.44 6.45 9.78
N PRO A 123 -15.81 7.21 8.75
CA PRO A 123 -16.89 8.17 8.87
C PRO A 123 -18.22 7.46 9.18
N PRO A 124 -19.23 8.18 9.71
CA PRO A 124 -20.53 7.59 9.95
C PRO A 124 -21.17 7.11 8.62
N PRO A 125 -22.01 6.06 8.63
CA PRO A 125 -22.68 5.57 7.43
C PRO A 125 -23.57 6.62 6.73
N THR A 126 -23.97 7.67 7.45
CA THR A 126 -24.76 8.81 6.94
C THR A 126 -23.90 9.96 6.41
N PHE A 127 -22.60 9.72 6.16
CA PHE A 127 -21.69 10.73 5.64
C PHE A 127 -22.21 11.34 4.34
N SER A 128 -22.14 12.66 4.27
CA SER A 128 -22.46 13.45 3.08
C SER A 128 -21.39 14.53 2.94
N ILE A 129 -21.01 14.84 1.70
CA ILE A 129 -20.02 15.87 1.39
C ILE A 129 -20.53 17.23 1.87
N THR A 130 -19.75 17.89 2.73
CA THR A 130 -20.05 19.20 3.30
C THR A 130 -19.45 20.34 2.48
N ALA A 131 -19.83 21.59 2.77
CA ALA A 131 -19.24 22.76 2.11
C ALA A 131 -17.74 22.91 2.47
N GLU A 132 -17.36 22.50 3.68
CA GLU A 132 -15.99 22.46 4.14
C GLU A 132 -15.15 21.45 3.36
N ASP A 133 -15.73 20.30 2.99
CA ASP A 133 -15.04 19.27 2.19
C ASP A 133 -14.79 19.71 0.74
N GLN A 134 -15.64 20.60 0.22
CA GLN A 134 -15.54 21.21 -1.11
C GLN A 134 -14.56 22.38 -1.14
N ALA A 135 -14.18 22.93 0.02
CA ALA A 135 -13.30 24.09 0.08
C ALA A 135 -11.91 23.75 -0.49
N GLY A 136 -11.50 24.49 -1.53
CA GLY A 136 -10.23 24.27 -2.22
C GLY A 136 -10.26 23.17 -3.29
N ARG A 137 -11.43 22.59 -3.58
CA ARG A 137 -11.64 21.62 -4.67
C ARG A 137 -12.28 22.28 -5.90
N GLU A 138 -11.94 21.77 -7.08
CA GLU A 138 -12.61 22.18 -8.32
C GLU A 138 -13.96 21.45 -8.43
N ASP A 139 -15.03 22.19 -8.78
CA ASP A 139 -16.36 21.61 -9.00
C ASP A 139 -16.52 21.22 -10.45
N LEU A 140 -16.51 19.92 -10.71
CA LEU A 140 -16.65 19.40 -12.07
C LEU A 140 -18.06 18.88 -12.38
N ARG A 141 -19.03 18.97 -11.46
CA ARG A 141 -20.35 18.28 -11.57
C ARG A 141 -21.14 18.54 -12.86
N ALA A 142 -20.80 19.62 -13.58
CA ALA A 142 -21.41 19.95 -14.87
C ALA A 142 -20.84 19.15 -16.06
N LEU A 143 -19.75 18.40 -15.87
CA LEU A 143 -19.13 17.59 -16.92
C LEU A 143 -19.81 16.23 -17.04
N SER A 144 -19.81 15.70 -18.26
CA SER A 144 -20.20 14.30 -18.51
C SER A 144 -19.00 13.41 -18.27
N ILE A 145 -19.01 12.72 -17.14
CA ILE A 145 -17.95 11.80 -16.70
C ILE A 145 -18.56 10.41 -16.52
N CYS A 146 -17.90 9.39 -17.08
CA CYS A 146 -18.35 8.00 -16.99
C CYS A 146 -17.22 7.06 -16.55
N SER A 147 -17.59 5.93 -15.97
CA SER A 147 -16.68 4.80 -15.71
C SER A 147 -17.01 3.64 -16.65
N VAL A 148 -16.02 2.77 -16.90
CA VAL A 148 -16.17 1.56 -17.71
C VAL A 148 -15.69 0.35 -16.90
N ASP A 149 -16.63 -0.31 -16.23
CA ASP A 149 -16.36 -1.42 -15.31
C ASP A 149 -16.95 -2.77 -15.78
N PRO A 150 -16.37 -3.90 -15.35
CA PRO A 150 -16.98 -5.21 -15.52
C PRO A 150 -18.35 -5.34 -14.81
N PRO A 151 -19.24 -6.22 -15.28
CA PRO A 151 -20.52 -6.48 -14.60
C PRO A 151 -20.32 -6.92 -13.14
N GLY A 152 -21.02 -6.26 -12.22
CA GLY A 152 -20.97 -6.58 -10.79
C GLY A 152 -19.81 -5.95 -10.02
N CYS A 153 -19.00 -5.07 -10.64
CA CYS A 153 -18.01 -4.25 -9.95
C CYS A 153 -18.69 -3.36 -8.89
N THR A 154 -18.10 -3.27 -7.70
CA THR A 154 -18.63 -2.44 -6.60
C THR A 154 -17.64 -1.35 -6.17
N ASP A 155 -16.38 -1.52 -6.52
CA ASP A 155 -15.19 -0.74 -6.20
C ASP A 155 -14.73 -0.01 -7.46
N ILE A 156 -15.59 0.92 -7.90
CA ILE A 156 -15.33 1.79 -9.07
C ILE A 156 -14.35 2.89 -8.64
N ASP A 157 -13.08 2.77 -9.04
CA ASP A 157 -12.01 3.65 -8.58
C ASP A 157 -11.68 4.77 -9.57
N ASP A 158 -11.91 4.57 -10.86
CA ASP A 158 -11.59 5.51 -11.92
C ASP A 158 -12.82 5.94 -12.72
N ALA A 159 -12.75 7.14 -13.29
CA ALA A 159 -13.73 7.64 -14.24
C ALA A 159 -13.04 8.58 -15.23
N LEU A 160 -13.66 8.77 -16.38
CA LEU A 160 -13.07 9.43 -17.53
C LEU A 160 -14.01 10.48 -18.12
N HIS A 161 -13.44 11.56 -18.63
CA HIS A 161 -14.15 12.46 -19.52
C HIS A 161 -13.29 12.87 -20.72
N CYS A 162 -13.98 13.29 -21.77
CA CYS A 162 -13.37 13.80 -22.99
C CYS A 162 -14.25 14.93 -23.55
N LYS A 163 -13.70 16.14 -23.66
CA LYS A 163 -14.42 17.35 -24.06
C LYS A 163 -13.65 18.10 -25.15
N PRO A 164 -14.25 18.36 -26.33
CA PRO A 164 -13.61 19.18 -27.35
C PRO A 164 -13.47 20.64 -26.89
N LEU A 165 -12.38 21.29 -27.27
CA LEU A 165 -12.08 22.69 -27.00
C LEU A 165 -12.20 23.55 -28.27
N ASP A 166 -12.48 24.85 -28.10
CA ASP A 166 -12.69 25.79 -29.21
C ASP A 166 -11.45 25.97 -30.12
N ASN A 167 -10.26 25.70 -29.58
CA ASN A 167 -9.00 25.78 -30.31
C ASN A 167 -8.70 24.54 -31.19
N GLY A 168 -9.61 23.56 -31.21
CA GLY A 168 -9.46 22.30 -31.95
C GLY A 168 -8.70 21.20 -31.21
N ASN A 169 -8.28 21.45 -29.96
CA ASN A 169 -7.74 20.44 -29.05
C ASN A 169 -8.88 19.76 -28.26
N THR A 170 -8.51 18.81 -27.42
CA THR A 170 -9.42 18.05 -26.56
C THR A 170 -8.93 18.09 -25.12
N GLU A 171 -9.83 18.39 -24.19
CA GLU A 171 -9.62 18.18 -22.76
C GLU A 171 -9.94 16.72 -22.41
N VAL A 172 -8.99 16.02 -21.81
CA VAL A 172 -9.13 14.63 -21.37
C VAL A 172 -8.85 14.59 -19.88
N GLY A 173 -9.77 14.03 -19.10
CA GLY A 173 -9.61 13.88 -17.66
C GLY A 173 -9.67 12.43 -17.22
N VAL A 174 -8.80 12.08 -16.28
CA VAL A 174 -8.86 10.86 -15.47
C VAL A 174 -9.13 11.29 -14.04
N HIS A 175 -10.17 10.72 -13.44
CA HIS A 175 -10.68 11.05 -12.12
C HIS A 175 -10.56 9.80 -11.24
N ILE A 176 -9.75 9.85 -10.19
CA ILE A 176 -9.51 8.72 -9.29
C ILE A 176 -10.17 9.02 -7.95
N ALA A 177 -10.84 8.03 -7.36
CA ALA A 177 -11.42 8.12 -6.02
C ALA A 177 -10.41 8.68 -4.99
N ASP A 178 -10.80 9.71 -4.23
CA ASP A 178 -9.93 10.33 -3.23
C ASP A 178 -9.93 9.54 -1.90
N VAL A 179 -9.38 8.32 -1.94
CA VAL A 179 -9.27 7.44 -0.76
C VAL A 179 -8.44 8.11 0.35
N SER A 180 -7.48 8.96 -0.03
CA SER A 180 -6.59 9.69 0.91
C SER A 180 -7.32 10.69 1.80
N TYR A 181 -8.52 11.13 1.39
CA TYR A 181 -9.38 11.95 2.22
C TYR A 181 -9.91 11.17 3.45
N PHE A 182 -10.20 9.88 3.28
CA PHE A 182 -10.76 9.04 4.35
C PHE A 182 -9.68 8.32 5.17
N ILE A 183 -8.60 7.89 4.53
CA ILE A 183 -7.50 7.18 5.21
C ILE A 183 -6.42 8.17 5.60
N ARG A 184 -6.37 8.53 6.89
CA ARG A 184 -5.38 9.46 7.44
C ARG A 184 -4.13 8.72 7.90
N PRO A 185 -2.92 9.22 7.59
CA PRO A 185 -1.67 8.56 7.96
C PRO A 185 -1.56 8.29 9.46
N GLY A 186 -1.05 7.10 9.81
CA GLY A 186 -0.71 6.72 11.19
C GLY A 186 -1.89 6.36 12.09
N ASN A 187 -3.09 6.15 11.53
CA ASN A 187 -4.23 5.60 12.27
C ASN A 187 -4.33 4.07 12.07
N ALA A 188 -5.23 3.42 12.81
CA ALA A 188 -5.41 1.97 12.73
C ALA A 188 -5.86 1.48 11.34
N LEU A 189 -6.63 2.30 10.62
CA LEU A 189 -7.08 1.99 9.26
C LEU A 189 -5.94 2.04 8.24
N ASP A 190 -5.04 3.00 8.35
CA ASP A 190 -3.83 3.12 7.53
C ASP A 190 -2.86 1.96 7.81
N GLU A 191 -2.65 1.60 9.09
CA GLU A 191 -1.83 0.45 9.46
C GLU A 191 -2.40 -0.87 8.91
N GLU A 192 -3.70 -1.08 9.00
CA GLU A 192 -4.37 -2.27 8.47
C GLU A 192 -4.33 -2.31 6.93
N ALA A 193 -4.61 -1.18 6.27
CA ALA A 193 -4.52 -1.08 4.81
C ALA A 193 -3.09 -1.35 4.33
N SER A 194 -2.09 -0.82 5.04
CA SER A 194 -0.68 -1.08 4.76
C SER A 194 -0.28 -2.53 5.00
N LEU A 195 -0.85 -3.19 6.02
CA LEU A 195 -0.62 -4.61 6.31
C LEU A 195 -1.20 -5.51 5.22
N ARG A 196 -2.42 -5.21 4.75
CA ARG A 196 -3.08 -5.97 3.67
C ARG A 196 -2.43 -5.71 2.32
N GLY A 197 -2.04 -4.46 2.04
CA GLY A 197 -1.32 -4.02 0.86
C GLY A 197 -2.10 -4.00 -0.45
N THR A 198 -2.98 -4.98 -0.68
CA THR A 198 -3.85 -5.05 -1.86
C THR A 198 -5.13 -5.84 -1.56
N THR A 199 -6.17 -5.61 -2.35
CA THR A 199 -7.38 -6.43 -2.36
C THR A 199 -7.09 -7.73 -3.13
N VAL A 200 -7.44 -8.88 -2.55
CA VAL A 200 -7.24 -10.20 -3.18
C VAL A 200 -8.56 -10.69 -3.77
N TYR A 201 -8.60 -10.91 -5.08
CA TYR A 201 -9.76 -11.45 -5.79
C TYR A 201 -9.60 -12.94 -6.01
N LEU A 202 -10.51 -13.74 -5.44
CA LEU A 202 -10.65 -15.17 -5.69
C LEU A 202 -11.90 -15.41 -6.55
N CYS A 203 -12.08 -16.65 -7.03
CA CYS A 203 -13.20 -16.99 -7.92
C CYS A 203 -14.58 -16.64 -7.34
N GLU A 204 -14.77 -16.76 -6.03
CA GLU A 204 -16.08 -16.56 -5.38
C GLU A 204 -16.08 -15.44 -4.32
N LYS A 205 -14.91 -14.98 -3.89
CA LYS A 205 -14.81 -13.99 -2.81
C LYS A 205 -13.68 -13.00 -3.07
N ARG A 206 -13.86 -11.82 -2.51
CA ARG A 206 -12.86 -10.75 -2.48
C ARG A 206 -12.44 -10.51 -1.03
N ILE A 207 -11.14 -10.37 -0.78
CA ILE A 207 -10.60 -9.99 0.52
C ILE A 207 -10.15 -8.54 0.43
N ASP A 208 -10.95 -7.65 1.01
CA ASP A 208 -10.79 -6.21 0.84
C ASP A 208 -9.59 -5.66 1.62
N MET A 209 -8.85 -4.76 0.98
CA MET A 209 -7.82 -3.96 1.64
C MET A 209 -8.41 -2.98 2.67
N VAL A 210 -9.60 -2.43 2.37
CA VAL A 210 -10.27 -1.42 3.20
C VAL A 210 -11.72 -1.85 3.49
N PRO A 211 -12.35 -1.38 4.58
CA PRO A 211 -13.73 -1.75 4.89
C PRO A 211 -14.73 -1.41 3.79
N GLU A 212 -15.78 -2.23 3.66
CA GLU A 212 -16.82 -2.16 2.62
C GLU A 212 -17.48 -0.77 2.50
N LEU A 213 -17.63 -0.06 3.64
CA LEU A 213 -18.17 1.31 3.65
C LEU A 213 -17.32 2.28 2.80
N LEU A 214 -16.00 2.09 2.75
CA LEU A 214 -15.13 2.88 1.89
C LEU A 214 -15.10 2.31 0.48
N SER A 215 -14.75 1.03 0.31
CA SER A 215 -14.53 0.43 -1.02
C SER A 215 -15.77 0.45 -1.90
N SER A 216 -16.93 0.03 -1.37
CA SER A 216 -18.15 -0.16 -2.15
C SER A 216 -19.15 1.00 -2.08
N ASN A 217 -18.86 2.04 -1.27
CA ASN A 217 -19.78 3.17 -1.11
C ASN A 217 -19.10 4.53 -1.23
N LEU A 218 -18.31 4.95 -0.25
CA LEU A 218 -17.83 6.33 -0.16
C LEU A 218 -16.74 6.66 -1.18
N CYS A 219 -15.83 5.72 -1.45
CA CYS A 219 -14.78 5.88 -2.45
C CYS A 219 -15.23 5.42 -3.84
N SER A 220 -16.18 4.48 -3.94
CA SER A 220 -16.70 4.06 -5.24
C SER A 220 -17.39 5.23 -5.97
N LEU A 221 -16.96 5.51 -7.19
CA LEU A 221 -17.46 6.58 -8.07
C LEU A 221 -18.84 6.24 -8.68
N ARG A 222 -19.82 5.98 -7.81
CA ARG A 222 -21.17 5.56 -8.19
C ARG A 222 -21.91 6.66 -8.95
N SER A 223 -22.68 6.23 -9.96
CA SER A 223 -23.56 7.08 -10.75
C SER A 223 -24.58 7.84 -9.89
N ASN A 224 -24.84 9.08 -10.30
CA ASN A 224 -25.74 10.09 -9.76
C ASN A 224 -25.50 10.50 -8.30
N VAL A 225 -24.30 10.32 -7.76
CA VAL A 225 -23.97 10.75 -6.38
C VAL A 225 -22.67 11.56 -6.35
N ASP A 226 -22.66 12.63 -5.55
CA ASP A 226 -21.47 13.44 -5.32
C ASP A 226 -20.37 12.61 -4.64
N ARG A 227 -19.14 12.74 -5.13
CA ARG A 227 -17.96 11.97 -4.73
C ARG A 227 -16.71 12.85 -4.79
N LEU A 228 -15.78 12.60 -3.87
CA LEU A 228 -14.48 13.27 -3.85
C LEU A 228 -13.51 12.48 -4.72
N ALA A 229 -12.80 13.19 -5.60
CA ALA A 229 -11.82 12.61 -6.49
C ALA A 229 -10.53 13.44 -6.53
N PHE A 230 -9.47 12.80 -7.03
CA PHE A 230 -8.24 13.43 -7.42
C PHE A 230 -8.08 13.24 -8.92
N SER A 231 -7.81 14.34 -9.63
CA SER A 231 -7.89 14.34 -11.09
C SER A 231 -6.60 14.76 -11.74
N CYS A 232 -6.39 14.16 -12.90
CA CYS A 232 -5.39 14.58 -13.87
C CYS A 232 -6.11 15.00 -15.16
N ILE A 233 -5.97 16.26 -15.54
CA ILE A 233 -6.53 16.80 -16.77
C ILE A 233 -5.40 17.16 -17.73
N TRP A 234 -5.55 16.72 -18.97
CA TRP A 234 -4.70 17.07 -20.10
C TRP A 234 -5.46 17.88 -21.13
N GLU A 235 -4.79 18.86 -21.73
CA GLU A 235 -5.14 19.33 -23.06
C GLU A 235 -4.31 18.54 -24.07
N MET A 236 -4.98 17.92 -25.04
CA MET A 236 -4.36 17.06 -26.03
C MET A 236 -4.70 17.51 -27.45
N THR A 237 -3.72 17.46 -28.35
CA THR A 237 -3.95 17.69 -29.78
C THR A 237 -4.74 16.54 -30.41
N PRO A 238 -5.27 16.69 -31.64
CA PRO A 238 -5.90 15.58 -32.37
C PRO A 238 -4.99 14.37 -32.63
N LYS A 239 -3.67 14.52 -32.45
CA LYS A 239 -2.68 13.44 -32.55
C LYS A 239 -2.33 12.80 -31.20
N ALA A 240 -3.08 13.13 -30.15
CA ALA A 240 -2.85 12.72 -28.77
C ALA A 240 -1.50 13.20 -28.18
N GLU A 241 -0.98 14.32 -28.67
CA GLU A 241 0.19 14.98 -28.06
C GLU A 241 -0.29 15.87 -26.91
N ILE A 242 0.36 15.77 -25.75
CA ILE A 242 0.02 16.56 -24.55
C ILE A 242 0.52 18.00 -24.72
N VAL A 243 -0.38 18.96 -24.59
CA VAL A 243 -0.09 20.40 -24.63
C VAL A 243 0.10 20.94 -23.22
N SER A 244 -0.78 20.58 -22.28
CA SER A 244 -0.74 21.01 -20.89
C SER A 244 -1.27 19.93 -19.94
N THR A 245 -0.94 20.04 -18.66
CA THR A 245 -1.36 19.08 -17.61
C THR A 245 -1.71 19.82 -16.32
N ARG A 246 -2.80 19.42 -15.67
CA ARG A 246 -3.25 19.93 -14.37
C ARG A 246 -3.54 18.76 -13.43
N PHE A 247 -3.19 18.94 -12.15
CA PHE A 247 -3.54 18.02 -11.08
C PHE A 247 -4.26 18.78 -9.98
N TYR A 248 -5.38 18.25 -9.50
CA TYR A 248 -6.13 18.87 -8.41
C TYR A 248 -7.08 17.89 -7.72
N GLN A 249 -7.46 18.24 -6.50
CA GLN A 249 -8.57 17.63 -5.79
C GLN A 249 -9.89 18.22 -6.30
N GLU A 250 -10.90 17.39 -6.48
CA GLU A 250 -12.21 17.78 -6.97
C GLU A 250 -13.36 17.13 -6.19
N HIS A 251 -14.56 17.65 -6.41
CA HIS A 251 -15.80 16.91 -6.14
C HIS A 251 -16.67 16.86 -7.40
N HIS A 252 -17.30 15.70 -7.63
CA HIS A 252 -18.03 15.42 -8.86
C HIS A 252 -19.26 14.54 -8.62
N GLN A 253 -20.28 14.66 -9.48
CA GLN A 253 -21.45 13.77 -9.52
C GLN A 253 -21.34 12.89 -10.76
N PHE A 254 -20.85 11.66 -10.60
CA PHE A 254 -20.62 10.75 -11.74
C PHE A 254 -21.94 10.38 -12.42
N GLN A 255 -21.99 10.26 -13.75
CA GLN A 255 -23.22 9.98 -14.50
C GLN A 255 -23.37 8.49 -14.81
#